data_AF-A0A336N3U3-F1
#
_entry.id   AF-A0A336N3U3-F1
#
_cell.length_a   1.000
_cell.length_b   1.000
_cell.length_c   1.000
_cell.angle_alpha   90.00
_cell.angle_beta   90.00
_cell.angle_gamma   90.00
#
_symmetry.space_group_name_H-M   'P 1'
#
loop_
_entity.id
_entity.type
_entity.pdbx_description
1 polymer ?
#
loop_
_entity_poly.entity_id
_entity_poly.type
_entity_poly.pdbx_seq_one_letter_code
_entity_poly.pdbx_strand_id
1 'polypeptide(L)'
;LNRFFLFLYFQVNTQEPAQDFVPHVTATCKGGTMNIKVQFSSPFYGAIHVRDRRIAKCMKQGDGGTAVQMSLNLLAKENSDDYCGILVSNVSGDVRTNLLCFFTKIKIIKQKVYRQKY
;
A
#
# COMPACT_ATOMS: atom_id res chain seq x y z
N LEU A 1 34.15 -19.14 -46.58
CA LEU A 1 33.86 -19.51 -45.18
C LEU A 1 33.71 -18.21 -44.40
N ASN A 2 32.53 -17.62 -44.29
CA ASN A 2 31.44 -17.98 -43.37
C ASN A 2 31.80 -17.76 -41.90
N ARG A 3 31.41 -16.61 -41.34
CA ARG A 3 30.93 -16.49 -39.96
C ARG A 3 30.19 -15.16 -39.75
N PHE A 4 28.94 -15.20 -40.17
CA PHE A 4 27.88 -14.23 -39.92
C PHE A 4 27.59 -14.20 -38.41
N PHE A 5 28.12 -13.22 -37.68
CA PHE A 5 27.80 -13.00 -36.26
C PHE A 5 26.44 -12.30 -36.14
N LEU A 6 25.36 -13.10 -36.13
CA LEU A 6 24.02 -12.64 -35.77
C LEU A 6 23.97 -12.38 -34.26
N PHE A 7 24.24 -11.14 -33.85
CA PHE A 7 23.84 -10.63 -32.54
C PHE A 7 22.30 -10.55 -32.52
N LEU A 8 21.67 -11.56 -31.91
CA LEU A 8 20.27 -11.50 -31.50
C LEU A 8 20.12 -10.40 -30.44
N TYR A 9 19.76 -9.19 -30.87
CA TYR A 9 19.29 -8.15 -29.97
C TYR A 9 17.93 -8.57 -29.39
N PHE A 10 17.92 -9.10 -28.17
CA PHE A 10 16.69 -9.22 -27.37
C PHE A 10 16.22 -7.82 -27.00
N GLN A 11 15.30 -7.26 -27.79
CA GLN A 11 14.63 -6.01 -27.46
C GLN A 11 13.56 -6.31 -26.39
N VAL A 12 13.89 -6.06 -25.13
CA VAL A 12 12.92 -6.11 -24.01
C VAL A 12 12.17 -4.79 -24.00
N ASN A 13 11.04 -4.71 -24.70
CA ASN A 13 10.10 -3.60 -24.55
C ASN A 13 9.27 -3.83 -23.29
N THR A 14 9.68 -3.19 -22.18
CA THR A 14 8.78 -3.03 -21.02
C THR A 14 7.98 -1.75 -21.24
N GLN A 15 6.89 -1.86 -22.01
CA GLN A 15 5.95 -0.75 -22.13
C GLN A 15 4.89 -0.96 -21.05
N GLU A 16 5.12 -0.38 -19.86
CA GLU A 16 4.04 -0.20 -18.89
C GLU A 16 2.99 0.68 -19.60
N PRO A 17 1.74 0.23 -19.78
CA PRO A 17 0.72 1.10 -20.34
C PRO A 17 0.69 2.36 -19.48
N ALA A 18 0.68 3.53 -20.12
CA ALA A 18 0.63 4.84 -19.48
C ALA A 18 -0.73 5.10 -18.81
N GLN A 19 -1.24 4.13 -18.05
CA GLN A 19 -2.30 4.37 -17.11
C GLN A 19 -1.68 5.05 -15.90
N ASP A 20 -2.13 6.26 -15.64
CA ASP A 20 -1.73 7.00 -14.45
C ASP A 20 -2.01 6.15 -13.21
N PHE A 21 -0.99 6.01 -12.37
CA PHE A 21 -1.11 5.28 -11.10
C PHE A 21 -1.90 6.13 -10.09
N VAL A 22 -3.22 6.07 -10.20
CA VAL A 22 -4.17 6.81 -9.35
C VAL A 22 -5.05 5.80 -8.60
N PRO A 23 -4.59 5.27 -7.45
CA PRO A 23 -5.39 4.34 -6.67
C PRO A 23 -6.59 5.06 -6.03
N HIS A 24 -7.74 4.41 -6.06
CA HIS A 24 -8.94 4.87 -5.35
C HIS A 24 -8.92 4.34 -3.91
N VAL A 25 -8.92 5.24 -2.92
CA VAL A 25 -8.80 4.88 -1.51
C VAL A 25 -10.11 5.19 -0.80
N THR A 26 -10.66 4.19 -0.11
CA THR A 26 -11.78 4.38 0.81
C THR A 26 -11.38 3.97 2.22
N ALA A 27 -11.83 4.73 3.20
CA ALA A 27 -11.61 4.47 4.61
C ALA A 27 -12.94 4.56 5.37
N THR A 28 -13.21 3.57 6.23
CA THR A 28 -14.37 3.58 7.12
C THR A 28 -13.92 3.38 8.55
N CYS A 29 -14.52 4.11 9.47
CA CYS A 29 -14.19 4.04 10.89
C CYS A 29 -15.40 3.58 11.69
N LYS A 30 -15.20 2.51 12.47
CA LYS A 30 -16.25 1.92 13.31
C LYS A 30 -15.61 1.26 14.53
N GLY A 31 -16.11 1.61 15.72
CA GLY A 31 -15.70 0.96 16.97
C GLY A 31 -14.19 0.98 17.24
N GLY A 32 -13.53 2.13 17.00
CA GLY A 32 -12.08 2.25 17.20
C GLY A 32 -11.21 1.59 16.13
N THR A 33 -11.79 1.04 15.06
CA THR A 33 -11.06 0.43 13.95
C THR A 33 -11.27 1.23 12.67
N MET A 34 -10.18 1.47 11.94
CA MET A 34 -10.19 2.03 10.59
C MET A 34 -9.99 0.91 9.58
N ASN A 35 -10.96 0.69 8.69
CA ASN A 35 -10.85 -0.25 7.59
C ASN A 35 -10.55 0.53 6.31
N ILE A 36 -9.48 0.15 5.65
CA ILE A 36 -8.97 0.79 4.44
C ILE A 36 -9.11 -0.20 3.30
N LYS A 37 -9.68 0.28 2.20
CA LYS A 37 -9.69 -0.43 0.93
C LYS A 37 -9.05 0.46 -0.13
N VAL A 38 -8.05 -0.09 -0.81
CA VAL A 38 -7.39 0.55 -1.95
C VAL A 38 -7.75 -0.25 -3.20
N GLN A 39 -8.34 0.42 -4.18
CA GLN A 39 -8.69 -0.13 -5.48
C GLN A 39 -7.73 0.41 -6.53
N PHE A 40 -7.29 -0.47 -7.42
CA PHE A 40 -6.35 -0.19 -8.49
C PHE A 40 -7.00 -0.48 -9.84
N SER A 41 -6.59 0.26 -10.87
CA SER A 41 -7.04 0.04 -12.26
C SER A 41 -6.42 -1.20 -12.91
N SER A 42 -5.33 -1.72 -12.34
CA SER A 42 -4.55 -2.86 -12.84
C SER A 42 -4.02 -3.70 -11.67
N PRO A 43 -3.59 -4.95 -11.92
CA PRO A 43 -2.91 -5.80 -10.94
C PRO A 43 -1.83 -5.07 -10.15
N PHE A 44 -1.95 -5.04 -8.82
CA PHE A 44 -1.02 -4.34 -7.95
C PHE A 44 -0.09 -5.30 -7.21
N TYR A 45 1.20 -5.19 -7.51
CA TYR A 45 2.29 -5.81 -6.78
C TYR A 45 3.08 -4.69 -6.10
N GLY A 46 2.94 -4.56 -4.79
CA GLY A 46 3.43 -3.41 -4.03
C GLY A 46 3.00 -3.46 -2.58
N ALA A 47 3.36 -2.43 -1.81
CA ALA A 47 3.00 -2.32 -0.41
C ALA A 47 2.09 -1.11 -0.18
N ILE A 48 1.03 -1.30 0.59
CA ILE A 48 0.33 -0.19 1.26
C ILE A 48 0.77 -0.20 2.72
N HIS A 49 1.05 0.97 3.30
CA HIS A 49 1.41 1.06 4.71
C HIS A 49 1.04 2.42 5.30
N VAL A 50 0.93 2.50 6.62
CA VAL A 50 0.75 3.77 7.32
C VAL A 50 2.02 4.61 7.15
N ARG A 51 1.86 5.93 6.96
CA ARG A 51 2.99 6.84 6.80
C ARG A 51 3.99 6.66 7.96
N ASP A 52 5.27 6.55 7.61
CA ASP A 52 6.42 6.45 8.53
C ASP A 52 6.41 5.24 9.49
N ARG A 53 5.50 4.27 9.31
CA ARG A 53 5.46 3.02 10.07
C ARG A 53 5.38 1.81 9.14
N ARG A 54 6.53 1.16 8.89
CA ARG A 54 6.69 0.02 7.96
C ARG A 54 6.82 -1.31 8.69
N ILE A 55 5.93 -1.57 9.65
CA ILE A 55 5.87 -2.85 10.37
C ILE A 55 4.73 -3.71 9.81
N ALA A 56 4.84 -5.04 9.95
CA ALA A 56 3.90 -6.00 9.36
C ALA A 56 2.42 -5.72 9.71
N LYS A 57 2.13 -5.22 10.91
CA LYS A 57 0.77 -4.89 11.38
C LYS A 57 0.20 -3.61 10.74
N CYS A 58 1.06 -2.73 10.27
CA CYS A 58 0.70 -1.43 9.71
C CYS A 58 0.92 -1.37 8.19
N MET A 59 1.10 -2.54 7.57
CA MET A 59 1.28 -2.67 6.13
C MET A 59 0.55 -3.89 5.58
N LYS A 60 0.24 -3.85 4.29
CA LYS A 60 -0.28 -4.97 3.52
C LYS A 60 0.38 -5.02 2.15
N GLN A 61 0.77 -6.22 1.75
CA GLN A 61 1.29 -6.45 0.40
C GLN A 61 0.14 -6.71 -0.58
N GLY A 62 0.28 -6.17 -1.78
CA GLY A 62 -0.49 -6.53 -2.95
C GLY A 62 0.05 -7.83 -3.54
N ASP A 63 -0.86 -8.71 -3.89
CA ASP A 63 -0.64 -10.06 -4.40
C ASP A 63 -0.91 -10.17 -5.91
N GLY A 64 -1.07 -9.04 -6.60
CA GLY A 64 -1.49 -9.01 -8.00
C GLY A 64 -2.99 -8.83 -8.20
N GLY A 65 -3.77 -8.78 -7.13
CA GLY A 65 -5.17 -8.35 -7.22
C GLY A 65 -5.33 -6.87 -7.59
N THR A 66 -6.57 -6.48 -7.87
CA THR A 66 -6.96 -5.08 -8.12
C THR A 66 -7.45 -4.37 -6.86
N ALA A 67 -7.43 -5.03 -5.71
CA ALA A 67 -7.81 -4.43 -4.44
C ALA A 67 -6.93 -4.96 -3.31
N VAL A 68 -6.55 -4.06 -2.39
CA VAL A 68 -5.85 -4.41 -1.15
C VAL A 68 -6.63 -3.84 0.03
N GLN A 69 -6.79 -4.63 1.08
CA GLN A 69 -7.52 -4.26 2.29
C GLN A 69 -6.62 -4.35 3.53
N MET A 70 -6.73 -3.38 4.41
CA MET A 70 -5.98 -3.31 5.68
C MET A 70 -6.87 -2.69 6.76
N SER A 71 -6.73 -3.16 8.00
CA SER A 71 -7.45 -2.63 9.16
C SER A 71 -6.45 -2.13 10.19
N LEU A 72 -6.72 -0.99 10.80
CA LEU A 72 -5.89 -0.35 11.80
C LEU A 72 -6.67 -0.15 13.09
N ASN A 73 -6.04 -0.44 14.23
CA ASN A 73 -6.59 -0.12 15.53
C ASN A 73 -6.25 1.34 15.89
N LEU A 74 -7.25 2.22 15.89
CA LEU A 74 -7.10 3.63 16.21
C LEU A 74 -6.95 3.88 17.72
N LEU A 75 -7.21 2.88 18.54
CA LEU A 75 -7.16 2.94 20.00
C LEU A 75 -5.94 2.18 20.57
N ALA A 76 -5.07 1.65 19.72
CA ALA A 76 -3.85 0.98 20.12
C ALA A 76 -2.96 1.94 20.94
N LYS A 77 -2.45 1.46 22.07
CA LYS A 77 -1.51 2.20 22.91
C LYS A 77 -0.11 2.10 22.33
N GLU A 78 0.76 3.09 22.56
CA GLU A 78 2.09 3.14 21.94
C GLU A 78 2.98 1.93 22.22
N ASN A 79 2.75 1.26 23.35
CA ASN A 79 3.46 0.06 23.77
C ASN A 79 2.87 -1.25 23.21
N SER A 80 1.88 -1.18 22.33
CA SER A 80 1.25 -2.35 21.71
C SER A 80 1.75 -2.58 20.29
N ASP A 81 1.82 -3.83 19.86
CA ASP A 81 2.24 -4.21 18.50
C ASP A 81 1.28 -3.72 17.41
N ASP A 82 0.03 -3.43 17.78
CA ASP A 82 -0.99 -2.89 16.88
C ASP A 82 -0.89 -1.35 16.74
N TYR A 83 0.09 -0.71 17.39
CA TYR A 83 0.29 0.72 17.30
C TYR A 83 0.94 1.14 15.99
N CYS A 84 0.14 1.80 15.15
CA CYS A 84 0.59 2.31 13.86
C CYS A 84 0.99 3.80 13.86
N GLY A 85 1.39 4.34 15.01
CA GLY A 85 1.86 5.73 15.13
C GLY A 85 0.73 6.76 15.08
N ILE A 86 -0.48 6.36 15.45
CA ILE A 86 -1.67 7.21 15.46
C ILE A 86 -1.70 7.98 16.78
N LEU A 87 -1.31 9.25 16.74
CA LEU A 87 -1.28 10.11 17.92
C LEU A 87 -2.72 10.43 18.38
N VAL A 88 -3.02 10.07 19.63
CA VAL A 88 -4.35 10.25 20.23
C VAL A 88 -4.45 11.62 20.90
N SER A 89 -5.46 12.41 20.54
CA SER A 89 -5.88 13.59 21.32
C SER A 89 -6.92 13.22 22.39
N ASN A 90 -6.92 13.97 23.51
CA ASN A 90 -7.78 13.72 24.67
C ASN A 90 -9.23 14.22 24.44
N VAL A 91 -9.96 13.57 23.55
CA VAL A 91 -11.38 13.85 23.25
C VAL A 91 -12.25 12.59 23.35
N SER A 92 -13.54 12.78 23.63
CA SER A 92 -14.56 11.74 23.84
C SER A 92 -14.63 10.72 22.69
N GLY A 93 -14.87 9.44 23.01
CA GLY A 93 -14.52 8.27 22.17
C GLY A 93 -15.09 8.18 20.74
N ASP A 94 -16.32 8.64 20.49
CA ASP A 94 -16.94 8.50 19.16
C ASP A 94 -16.49 9.62 18.19
N VAL A 95 -16.51 10.87 18.64
CA VAL A 95 -15.94 12.02 17.93
C VAL A 95 -14.44 11.81 17.68
N ARG A 96 -13.75 11.18 18.64
CA ARG A 96 -12.32 10.80 18.57
C ARG A 96 -12.01 9.82 17.44
N THR A 97 -12.81 8.77 17.27
CA THR A 97 -12.53 7.73 16.26
C THR A 97 -12.63 8.30 14.85
N ASN A 98 -13.64 9.13 14.60
CA ASN A 98 -13.81 9.80 13.31
C ASN A 98 -12.67 10.79 13.03
N LEU A 99 -12.26 11.59 14.02
CA LEU A 99 -11.13 12.53 13.86
C LEU A 99 -9.83 11.80 13.49
N LEU A 100 -9.50 10.72 14.20
CA LEU A 100 -8.29 9.93 13.94
C LEU A 100 -8.32 9.28 12.55
N CYS A 101 -9.51 8.90 12.08
CA CYS A 101 -9.72 8.42 10.72
C CYS A 101 -9.23 9.43 9.67
N PHE A 102 -9.59 10.70 9.85
CA PHE A 102 -9.27 11.77 8.89
C PHE A 102 -7.78 12.12 8.86
N PHE A 103 -7.08 12.02 10.00
CA PHE A 103 -5.66 12.39 10.08
C PHE A 103 -4.71 11.25 9.72
N THR A 104 -5.18 10.00 9.69
CA THR A 104 -4.33 8.85 9.36
C THR A 104 -3.92 8.90 7.89
N LYS A 105 -2.61 9.11 7.65
CA LYS A 105 -2.05 9.16 6.29
C LYS A 105 -1.51 7.80 5.87
N ILE A 106 -1.89 7.38 4.66
CA ILE A 106 -1.46 6.10 4.06
C ILE A 106 -0.50 6.40 2.92
N LYS A 107 0.59 5.62 2.84
CA LYS A 107 1.53 5.64 1.73
C LYS A 107 1.36 4.36 0.92
N ILE A 108 1.21 4.53 -0.40
CA ILE A 108 1.10 3.44 -1.36
C ILE A 108 2.39 3.44 -2.17
N ILE A 109 3.10 2.31 -2.16
CA ILE A 109 4.36 2.11 -2.89
C ILE A 109 4.16 0.97 -3.86
N LYS A 110 4.15 1.28 -5.16
CA LYS A 110 4.21 0.25 -6.20
C LYS A 110 5.59 -0.40 -6.17
N GLN A 111 5.66 -1.73 -6.09
CA GLN A 111 6.93 -2.42 -6.21
C GLN A 111 7.30 -2.37 -7.69
N LYS A 112 8.35 -1.60 -8.04
CA LYS A 112 9.03 -1.82 -9.33
C LYS A 112 9.71 -3.17 -9.23
N VAL A 113 9.00 -4.22 -9.63
CA VAL A 113 9.58 -5.54 -9.80
C VAL A 113 10.53 -5.45 -11.00
N TYR A 114 11.77 -5.01 -10.76
CA TYR A 114 12.88 -5.38 -11.63
C TYR A 114 13.07 -6.88 -11.43
N ARG A 115 12.45 -7.66 -12.30
CA ARG A 115 12.61 -9.12 -12.35
C ARG A 115 14.08 -9.39 -12.67
N GLN A 116 14.93 -9.59 -11.66
CA GLN A 116 16.19 -10.28 -11.88
C GLN A 116 15.84 -11.72 -12.26
N LYS A 117 15.83 -11.98 -13.57
CA LYS A 117 15.83 -13.33 -14.12
C LYS A 117 17.22 -13.92 -13.87
N TYR A 118 17.27 -15.02 -13.12
CA TYR A 118 18.29 -16.05 -13.33
C TYR A 118 17.93 -16.84 -14.59
#